data_AF-A0A1Z4V4V5-F1
#
_entry.id   AF-A0A1Z4V4V5-F1
#
_cell.length_a   1.000
_cell.length_b   1.000
_cell.length_c   1.000
_cell.angle_alpha   90.00
_cell.angle_beta   90.00
_cell.angle_gamma   90.00
#
_symmetry.space_group_name_H-M   'P 1'
#
loop_
_entity.id
_entity.type
_entity.pdbx_description
1 polymer ?
#
loop_
_entity_poly.entity_id
_entity_poly.type
_entity_poly.pdbx_seq_one_letter_code
_entity_poly.pdbx_strand_id
1 'polypeptide(L)' 'MLTGYFPRDFVGDYWNCVLRNDAVPISERDSSIPEKLAEVIDLALIEKPKIHFQTAAEFKAALLKCV' A
#
# COMPACT_ATOMS: atom_id res chain seq x y z
N MET A 1 -7.24 -0.56 -10.14
CA MET A 1 -7.71 0.25 -8.99
C MET A 1 -6.76 1.42 -8.80
N LEU A 2 -7.26 2.55 -8.24
CA LEU A 2 -6.63 3.87 -8.06
C LEU A 2 -5.59 4.27 -9.12
N THR A 3 -4.42 3.66 -9.14
CA THR A 3 -3.29 4.00 -10.03
C THR A 3 -3.16 3.11 -11.27
N GLY A 4 -3.79 1.93 -11.28
CA GLY A 4 -3.64 0.94 -12.36
C GLY A 4 -2.36 0.11 -12.30
N TYR A 5 -1.46 0.39 -11.34
CA TYR A 5 -0.23 -0.37 -11.09
C TYR A 5 -0.40 -1.39 -9.97
N PHE A 6 0.49 -2.39 -9.96
CA PHE A 6 0.63 -3.27 -8.80
C PHE A 6 1.34 -2.53 -7.66
N PRO A 7 1.09 -2.89 -6.39
CA PRO A 7 1.77 -2.26 -5.25
C PRO A 7 3.29 -2.43 -5.26
N ARG A 8 3.84 -3.47 -5.91
CA ARG A 8 5.29 -3.76 -5.93
C ARG A 8 5.80 -3.73 -7.36
N ASP A 9 7.07 -3.38 -7.52
CA ASP A 9 7.73 -3.51 -8.81
C ASP A 9 8.08 -4.97 -9.11
N PHE A 10 7.85 -5.36 -10.35
CA PHE A 10 8.10 -6.70 -10.86
C PHE A 10 9.21 -6.64 -11.90
N VAL A 11 10.40 -7.10 -11.51
CA VAL A 11 11.58 -7.15 -12.37
C VAL A 11 12.22 -8.53 -12.25
N GLY A 12 12.26 -9.28 -13.34
CA GLY A 12 12.81 -10.64 -13.35
C GLY A 12 11.82 -11.69 -12.81
N ASP A 13 12.25 -12.53 -11.87
CA ASP A 13 11.40 -13.58 -11.30
C ASP A 13 10.29 -13.01 -10.41
N TYR A 14 9.05 -13.15 -10.87
CA TYR A 14 7.89 -12.54 -10.24
C TYR A 14 7.66 -13.01 -8.79
N TRP A 15 7.91 -14.28 -8.49
CA TRP A 15 7.72 -14.81 -7.14
C TRP A 15 8.71 -14.21 -6.15
N ASN A 16 9.97 -14.04 -6.55
CA ASN A 16 10.98 -13.36 -5.75
C ASN A 16 10.58 -11.91 -5.46
N CYS A 17 10.05 -11.20 -6.46
CA CYS A 17 9.54 -9.84 -6.28
C CYS A 17 8.43 -9.77 -5.22
N VAL A 18 7.46 -10.70 -5.24
CA VAL A 18 6.39 -10.73 -4.23
C VAL A 18 6.95 -10.95 -2.82
N LEU A 19 7.94 -11.84 -2.67
CA LEU A 19 8.49 -12.18 -1.36
C LEU A 19 9.41 -11.11 -0.78
N ARG A 20 10.14 -10.40 -1.66
CA ARG A 20 11.26 -9.54 -1.24
C ARG A 20 11.03 -8.06 -1.42
N ASN A 21 10.38 -7.63 -2.51
CA ASN A 21 10.26 -6.21 -2.82
C ASN A 21 9.23 -5.56 -1.90
N ASP A 22 9.52 -4.39 -1.39
CA ASP A 22 8.54 -3.61 -0.63
C ASP A 22 7.52 -2.98 -1.58
N ALA A 23 6.39 -2.55 -1.02
CA ALA A 23 5.41 -1.78 -1.77
C ALA A 23 6.00 -0.42 -2.13
N VAL A 24 5.74 0.03 -3.36
CA VAL A 24 6.02 1.38 -3.83
C VAL A 24 4.94 2.30 -3.27
N PRO A 25 5.32 3.42 -2.62
CA PRO A 25 4.36 4.39 -2.09
C PRO A 25 3.36 4.84 -3.17
N ILE A 26 2.08 4.90 -2.82
CA ILE A 26 1.03 5.17 -3.81
C ILE A 26 1.13 6.58 -4.39
N SER A 27 1.71 7.53 -3.64
CA SER A 27 1.99 8.89 -4.10
C SER A 27 3.06 8.95 -5.19
N GLU A 28 3.99 7.99 -5.24
CA GLU A 28 4.95 7.86 -6.34
C GLU A 28 4.29 7.31 -7.62
N ARG A 29 3.17 6.58 -7.47
CA ARG A 29 2.39 6.06 -8.60
C ARG A 29 1.42 7.10 -9.17
N ASP A 30 0.80 7.88 -8.29
CA ASP A 30 -0.13 8.94 -8.66
C ASP A 30 -0.13 10.04 -7.58
N SER A 31 0.50 11.17 -7.90
CA SER A 31 0.62 12.32 -7.00
C SER A 31 -0.68 13.12 -6.84
N SER A 32 -1.73 12.80 -7.61
CA SER A 32 -3.05 13.42 -7.44
C SER A 32 -3.84 12.84 -6.25
N ILE A 33 -3.38 11.72 -5.69
CA ILE A 33 -4.01 11.08 -4.53
C ILE A 33 -3.79 11.95 -3.29
N PRO A 34 -4.84 12.26 -2.51
CA PRO A 34 -4.71 13.05 -1.29
C PRO A 34 -3.74 12.41 -0.29
N GLU A 35 -2.86 13.23 0.29
CA GLU A 35 -1.78 12.79 1.19
C GLU A 35 -2.27 11.88 2.33
N LYS A 36 -3.37 12.26 3.00
CA LYS A 36 -3.96 11.46 4.09
C LYS A 36 -4.44 10.08 3.64
N LEU A 37 -4.96 9.98 2.42
CA LEU A 37 -5.39 8.71 1.86
C LEU A 37 -4.16 7.88 1.45
N ALA A 38 -3.15 8.52 0.86
CA ALA A 38 -1.90 7.87 0.48
C ALA A 38 -1.22 7.23 1.70
N GLU A 39 -1.09 7.96 2.81
CA GLU A 39 -0.51 7.47 4.05
C GLU A 39 -1.26 6.23 4.58
N VAL A 40 -2.59 6.25 4.62
CA VAL A 40 -3.39 5.12 5.10
C VAL A 40 -3.21 3.89 4.20
N ILE A 41 -3.11 4.07 2.88
CA ILE A 41 -2.89 2.97 1.94
C ILE A 41 -1.47 2.41 2.10
N ASP A 42 -0.45 3.27 2.18
CA ASP A 42 0.94 2.85 2.31
C ASP A 42 1.16 2.09 3.62
N LEU A 43 0.57 2.55 4.72
CA LEU A 43 0.57 1.83 6.00
C LEU A 43 -0.07 0.45 5.88
N ALA A 44 -1.17 0.32 5.12
CA ALA A 44 -1.85 -0.96 4.93
C ALA A 44 -1.03 -1.98 4.13
N LEU A 45 -0.06 -1.52 3.34
CA LEU A 45 0.84 -2.36 2.55
C LEU A 45 2.12 -2.75 3.30
N ILE A 46 2.34 -2.23 4.51
CA ILE A 46 3.45 -2.66 5.38
C ILE A 46 3.13 -4.04 5.96
N GLU A 47 3.99 -5.02 5.65
CA GLU A 47 3.88 -6.41 6.14
C GLU A 47 5.02 -6.79 7.09
N LYS A 48 6.15 -6.09 7.03
CA LYS A 48 7.38 -6.38 7.78
C LYS A 48 7.69 -5.26 8.77
N PRO A 49 8.11 -5.57 10.01
CA PRO A 49 8.16 -6.90 10.63
C PRO A 49 6.77 -7.45 10.99
N LYS A 50 5.72 -6.63 10.91
CA LYS A 50 4.35 -6.97 11.24
C LYS A 50 3.41 -6.19 10.34
N ILE A 51 2.31 -6.81 9.91
CA ILE A 51 1.22 -6.13 9.20
C ILE A 51 0.77 -4.95 10.06
N HIS A 52 0.60 -3.74 9.51
CA HIS A 52 0.24 -2.57 10.32
C HIS A 52 -1.17 -2.68 10.93
N PHE A 53 -2.20 -2.75 10.08
CA PHE A 53 -3.59 -2.96 10.52
C PHE A 53 -3.83 -4.45 10.80
N GLN A 54 -4.11 -4.80 12.05
CA GLN A 54 -4.28 -6.20 12.44
C GLN A 54 -5.62 -6.77 11.99
N THR A 55 -6.60 -5.89 11.75
CA THR A 55 -7.95 -6.27 11.36
C THR A 55 -8.46 -5.41 10.21
N ALA A 56 -9.35 -5.98 9.41
CA ALA A 56 -10.05 -5.23 8.37
C ALA A 56 -10.91 -4.08 8.96
N ALA A 57 -11.38 -4.22 10.20
CA ALA A 57 -12.15 -3.19 10.90
C ALA A 57 -11.28 -1.96 11.22
N GLU A 58 -10.05 -2.16 11.67
CA GLU A 58 -9.08 -1.08 11.91
C GLU A 58 -8.77 -0.32 10.62
N PHE A 59 -8.47 -1.06 9.55
CA PHE A 59 -8.17 -0.46 8.25
C PHE A 59 -9.36 0.34 7.71
N LYS A 60 -10.58 -0.22 7.78
CA LYS A 60 -11.82 0.49 7.40
C LYS A 60 -12.01 1.78 8.21
N ALA A 61 -11.76 1.73 9.51
CA ALA A 61 -11.88 2.90 10.37
C ALA A 61 -10.86 3.99 10.03
N ALA A 62 -9.64 3.62 9.63
CA ALA A 62 -8.62 4.56 9.15
C ALA A 62 -9.05 5.21 7.83
N LEU A 63 -9.55 4.42 6.87
CA LEU A 63 -10.07 4.92 5.59
C LEU A 63 -11.21 5.93 5.78
N LEU A 64 -12.16 5.66 6.67
CA LEU A 64 -13.27 6.59 6.91
C LEU A 64 -12.85 7.91 7.58
N LYS A 65 -11.65 7.96 8.20
CA LYS A 65 -11.12 9.18 8.81
C LYS A 65 -10.29 10.03 7.84
N CYS A 66 -9.87 9.47 6.71
CA CYS A 66 -9.03 10.18 5.73
C CYS A 66 -9.81 10.80 4.57
N VAL A 67 -11.12 10.51 4.46
CA VAL A 67 -12.04 11.09 3.46
C VAL A 67 -12.83 12.25 4.08
#